data_AF-A0A958T4M5-F1
#
_entry.id   AF-A0A958T4M5-F1
#
_cell.length_a   1.000
_cell.length_b   1.000
_cell.length_c   1.000
_cell.angle_alpha   90.00
_cell.angle_beta   90.00
_cell.angle_gamma   90.00
#
_symmetry.space_group_name_H-M   'P 1'
#
loop_
_entity.id
_entity.type
_entity.pdbx_description
1 polymer ?
#
loop_
_entity_poly.entity_id
_entity_poly.type
_entity_poly.pdbx_seq_one_letter_code
_entity_poly.pdbx_strand_id
1 'polypeptide(L)'
;MYLIFDTETTGLPKRWDAPITDTDNWPRAVQIAWQLHDGMGNCIEHQDYLIQPDGFNIPYDAEKIHGISTELAQEQGVPLQHVLEKFNQALEKTKFIVGQNVGFDVNIMGCEFYRSEVANKLQELPVLDTCTEHTAELCKIPGGRGGKFKLPTLTELHEYLFAVPFAEAHNATADVEATTRCFFELIRLGEFTKEELDVEADYFEQFSEANPKEIALIGLKHINLKKESDKIRERLKKTQDVGLSEAEIRENISDLAEVDFVHLHNHSQFSILQSTISIPDLVQAAGKNNMPAVAITDHGNMMGAFHFVREISNYNKSIEAKKKEAEEKNEIFNGHPIKPIIGCEFHICENHKDKTVKDNGYQVVFLAKNKRGYHNLAKLSSLAYTDGFYYVPRIDKELVKQYKQDVLVLTGNLYGEVPSKVLNIGENQAEEALLWWKDVFGDDLYIELMRHGQEDENRVNQTLIEFSRKHDVKLIATNNTYYITKEDANAHDILLCVKDGEKQATPIGRGRGYRYGLPNQEYYFKSSEEMKDLFKDIPEAIYNIQEVVDKIEAFELARDVLLPKFDIPEEFKNPEDDKDGGKRGENAYLRHLTYQGAEKRYPELTQDIKERID
;
A
#
# COMPACT_ATOMS: atom_id res chain seq x y z
N MET A 1 -6.63 -23.13 -38.38
CA MET A 1 -7.38 -21.94 -37.92
C MET A 1 -6.69 -21.43 -36.67
N TYR A 2 -6.45 -20.12 -36.64
CA TYR A 2 -5.75 -19.43 -35.56
C TYR A 2 -6.79 -18.65 -34.76
N LEU A 3 -6.85 -18.86 -33.45
CA LEU A 3 -7.69 -18.07 -32.55
C LEU A 3 -6.79 -17.13 -31.76
N ILE A 4 -6.90 -15.84 -32.07
CA ILE A 4 -6.22 -14.78 -31.33
C ILE A 4 -7.23 -14.26 -30.31
N PHE A 5 -6.88 -14.24 -29.02
CA PHE A 5 -7.75 -13.69 -27.99
C PHE A 5 -6.95 -12.99 -26.90
N ASP A 6 -7.61 -12.08 -26.19
CA ASP A 6 -7.05 -11.29 -25.10
C ASP A 6 -8.14 -11.06 -24.05
N THR A 7 -7.73 -10.88 -22.80
CA THR A 7 -8.64 -10.65 -21.68
C THR A 7 -8.24 -9.45 -20.82
N GLU A 8 -9.24 -8.63 -20.48
CA GLU A 8 -9.09 -7.68 -19.37
C GLU A 8 -9.57 -8.33 -18.07
N THR A 9 -8.91 -8.00 -16.97
CA THR A 9 -9.15 -8.70 -15.69
C THR A 9 -9.21 -7.75 -14.50
N THR A 10 -9.71 -8.24 -13.38
CA THR A 10 -9.76 -7.48 -12.12
C THR A 10 -8.39 -7.23 -11.47
N GLY A 11 -7.28 -7.66 -12.06
CA GLY A 11 -5.95 -7.43 -11.51
C GLY A 11 -4.90 -8.44 -11.97
N LEU A 12 -3.92 -8.72 -11.10
CA LEU A 12 -2.87 -9.69 -11.36
C LEU A 12 -2.98 -10.90 -10.42
N PRO A 13 -2.47 -12.09 -10.80
CA PRO A 13 -2.54 -13.26 -9.95
C PRO A 13 -1.62 -13.08 -8.74
N LYS A 14 -2.02 -13.62 -7.58
CA LYS A 14 -1.18 -13.57 -6.37
C LYS A 14 0.14 -14.30 -6.60
N ARG A 15 0.09 -15.42 -7.34
CA ARG A 15 1.23 -16.23 -7.78
C ARG A 15 1.03 -16.64 -9.24
N TRP A 16 2.07 -16.45 -10.04
CA TRP A 16 2.04 -16.75 -11.48
C TRP A 16 2.14 -18.25 -11.80
N ASP A 17 2.59 -19.07 -10.84
CA ASP A 17 2.80 -20.52 -10.97
C ASP A 17 1.65 -21.36 -10.39
N ALA A 18 0.58 -20.74 -9.89
CA ALA A 18 -0.54 -21.46 -9.31
C ALA A 18 -1.36 -22.21 -10.39
N PRO A 19 -1.90 -23.41 -10.10
CA PRO A 19 -2.77 -24.11 -11.04
C PRO A 19 -4.09 -23.36 -11.25
N ILE A 20 -4.74 -23.58 -12.39
CA ILE A 20 -6.06 -22.96 -12.70
C ILE A 20 -7.19 -23.37 -11.74
N THR A 21 -6.98 -24.46 -10.99
CA THR A 21 -7.92 -24.92 -9.96
C THR A 21 -7.83 -24.08 -8.67
N ASP A 22 -6.75 -23.32 -8.48
CA ASP A 22 -6.59 -22.36 -7.38
C ASP A 22 -7.29 -21.05 -7.76
N THR A 23 -8.61 -21.08 -7.83
CA THR A 23 -9.42 -19.97 -8.36
C THR A 23 -9.30 -18.68 -7.56
N ASP A 24 -8.88 -18.74 -6.30
CA ASP A 24 -8.70 -17.57 -5.43
C ASP A 24 -7.35 -16.87 -5.65
N ASN A 25 -6.43 -17.52 -6.36
CA ASN A 25 -5.17 -16.94 -6.79
C ASN A 25 -5.33 -16.05 -8.02
N TRP A 26 -6.18 -16.47 -8.96
CA TRP A 26 -6.34 -15.85 -10.27
C TRP A 26 -7.44 -14.77 -10.27
N PRO A 27 -7.25 -13.63 -10.96
CA PRO A 27 -8.27 -12.60 -11.06
C PRO A 27 -9.49 -13.06 -11.88
N ARG A 28 -10.52 -12.23 -11.94
CA ARG A 28 -11.74 -12.48 -12.73
C ARG A 28 -11.59 -11.86 -14.12
N ALA A 29 -12.11 -12.53 -15.14
CA ALA A 29 -12.24 -11.96 -16.47
C ALA A 29 -13.34 -10.90 -16.49
N VAL A 30 -13.04 -9.75 -17.09
CA VAL A 30 -13.91 -8.57 -17.17
C VAL A 30 -14.29 -8.28 -18.63
N GLN A 31 -13.35 -8.50 -19.55
CA GLN A 31 -13.59 -8.46 -20.99
C GLN A 31 -12.90 -9.65 -21.62
N ILE A 32 -13.46 -10.16 -22.70
CA ILE A 32 -12.77 -11.03 -23.63
C ILE A 32 -13.09 -10.60 -25.05
N ALA A 33 -12.06 -10.50 -25.87
CA ALA A 33 -12.21 -10.35 -27.32
C ALA A 33 -11.45 -11.47 -28.02
N TRP A 34 -11.92 -11.85 -29.21
CA TRP A 34 -11.19 -12.79 -30.05
C TRP A 34 -11.44 -12.60 -31.54
N GLN A 35 -10.49 -13.06 -32.33
CA GLN A 35 -10.57 -13.20 -33.78
C GLN A 35 -10.17 -14.62 -34.17
N LEU A 36 -10.99 -15.26 -35.01
CA LEU A 36 -10.68 -16.56 -35.62
C LEU A 36 -10.29 -16.34 -37.08
N HIS A 37 -9.11 -16.81 -37.45
CA HIS A 37 -8.57 -16.68 -38.80
C HIS A 37 -8.35 -18.04 -39.46
N ASP A 38 -8.48 -18.06 -40.78
CA ASP A 38 -8.06 -19.20 -41.59
C ASP A 38 -6.52 -19.28 -41.72
N GLY A 39 -6.03 -20.25 -42.48
CA GLY A 39 -4.59 -20.43 -42.71
C GLY A 39 -3.93 -19.31 -43.52
N MET A 40 -4.68 -18.42 -44.16
CA MET A 40 -4.15 -17.36 -45.03
C MET A 40 -4.31 -15.96 -44.41
N GLY A 41 -4.73 -15.90 -43.15
CA GLY A 41 -4.92 -14.65 -42.41
C GLY A 41 -6.28 -14.00 -42.61
N ASN A 42 -7.23 -14.64 -43.31
CA ASN A 42 -8.58 -14.08 -43.45
C ASN A 42 -9.36 -14.24 -42.15
N CYS A 43 -9.95 -13.15 -41.65
CA CYS A 43 -10.83 -13.17 -40.49
C CYS A 43 -12.15 -13.88 -40.83
N ILE A 44 -12.44 -14.97 -40.13
CA ILE A 44 -13.67 -15.78 -40.28
C ILE A 44 -14.76 -15.24 -39.36
N GLU A 45 -14.40 -14.98 -38.10
CA GLU A 45 -15.30 -14.39 -37.12
C GLU A 45 -14.50 -13.56 -36.10
N HIS A 46 -15.13 -12.54 -35.54
CA HIS A 46 -14.62 -11.80 -34.40
C HIS A 46 -15.74 -11.58 -33.39
N GLN A 47 -15.40 -11.53 -32.12
CA GLN A 47 -16.34 -11.24 -31.02
C GLN A 47 -15.63 -10.41 -29.94
N ASP A 48 -16.42 -9.64 -29.20
CA ASP A 48 -16.01 -8.84 -28.06
C ASP A 48 -17.15 -8.83 -27.05
N TYR A 49 -16.84 -9.16 -25.80
CA TYR A 49 -17.80 -9.23 -24.71
C TYR A 49 -17.23 -8.59 -23.46
N LEU A 50 -17.97 -7.61 -22.91
CA LEU A 50 -17.87 -7.28 -21.50
C LEU A 50 -18.57 -8.38 -20.69
N ILE A 51 -17.94 -8.82 -19.61
CA ILE A 51 -18.46 -9.86 -18.72
C ILE A 51 -19.15 -9.16 -17.55
N GLN A 52 -20.42 -9.51 -17.33
CA GLN A 52 -21.19 -9.00 -16.21
C GLN A 52 -20.60 -9.55 -14.89
N PRO A 53 -20.21 -8.69 -13.93
CA PRO A 53 -19.71 -9.14 -12.64
C PRO A 53 -20.79 -9.88 -11.84
N ASP A 54 -20.42 -10.99 -11.21
CA ASP A 54 -21.29 -11.77 -10.32
C ASP A 54 -20.53 -12.14 -9.05
N GLY A 55 -20.90 -11.52 -7.94
CA GLY A 55 -20.24 -11.69 -6.64
C GLY A 55 -18.87 -11.01 -6.51
N PHE A 56 -18.50 -10.10 -7.41
CA PHE A 56 -17.26 -9.33 -7.35
C PHE A 56 -17.41 -7.92 -7.93
N ASN A 57 -16.47 -7.05 -7.60
CA ASN A 57 -16.33 -5.70 -8.15
C ASN A 57 -15.03 -5.62 -8.97
N ILE A 58 -14.98 -4.72 -9.93
CA ILE A 58 -13.76 -4.40 -10.68
C ILE A 58 -12.98 -3.36 -9.86
N PRO A 59 -11.76 -3.68 -9.38
CA PRO A 59 -10.99 -2.76 -8.55
C PRO A 59 -10.54 -1.52 -9.31
N TYR A 60 -10.41 -0.40 -8.61
CA TYR A 60 -10.06 0.88 -9.22
C TYR A 60 -8.72 0.84 -9.96
N ASP A 61 -7.71 0.13 -9.43
CA ASP A 61 -6.40 0.04 -10.08
C ASP A 61 -6.47 -0.74 -11.41
N ALA A 62 -7.40 -1.70 -11.54
CA ALA A 62 -7.69 -2.38 -12.80
C ALA A 62 -8.46 -1.47 -13.77
N GLU A 63 -9.52 -0.80 -13.28
CA GLU A 63 -10.28 0.19 -14.07
C GLU A 63 -9.37 1.31 -14.62
N LYS A 64 -8.36 1.74 -13.87
CA LYS A 64 -7.42 2.77 -14.33
C LYS A 64 -6.60 2.33 -15.55
N ILE A 65 -6.35 1.03 -15.68
CA ILE A 65 -5.60 0.43 -16.78
C ILE A 65 -6.51 0.27 -18.00
N HIS A 66 -7.58 -0.51 -17.89
CA HIS A 66 -8.41 -0.90 -19.04
C HIS A 66 -9.69 -0.05 -19.23
N GLY A 67 -10.03 0.79 -18.25
CA GLY A 67 -11.15 1.73 -18.33
C GLY A 67 -12.54 1.15 -18.07
N ILE A 68 -12.67 -0.10 -17.63
CA ILE A 68 -13.97 -0.76 -17.41
C ILE A 68 -14.33 -0.64 -15.93
N SER A 69 -15.39 0.10 -15.61
CA SER A 69 -15.90 0.17 -14.23
C SER A 69 -16.87 -0.98 -13.94
N THR A 70 -17.10 -1.26 -12.65
CA THR A 70 -18.10 -2.24 -12.20
C THR A 70 -19.48 -1.92 -12.78
N GLU A 71 -19.86 -0.65 -12.80
CA GLU A 71 -21.16 -0.19 -13.29
C GLU A 71 -21.28 -0.35 -14.81
N LEU A 72 -20.20 -0.07 -15.56
CA LEU A 72 -20.17 -0.31 -17.01
C LEU A 72 -20.38 -1.79 -17.33
N ALA A 73 -19.61 -2.66 -16.66
CA ALA A 73 -19.71 -4.10 -16.84
C ALA A 73 -21.07 -4.65 -16.37
N GLN A 74 -21.68 -4.06 -15.34
CA GLN A 74 -23.01 -4.44 -14.88
C GLN A 74 -24.12 -4.06 -15.87
N GLU A 75 -24.01 -2.89 -16.52
CA GLU A 75 -25.03 -2.38 -17.44
C GLU A 75 -24.92 -2.94 -18.86
N GLN A 76 -23.69 -3.14 -19.34
CA GLN A 76 -23.41 -3.53 -20.73
C GLN A 76 -22.82 -4.94 -20.87
N GLY A 77 -22.41 -5.56 -19.76
CA GLY A 77 -21.87 -6.90 -19.77
C GLY A 77 -22.93 -7.96 -20.01
N VAL A 78 -22.46 -9.12 -20.47
CA VAL A 78 -23.26 -10.33 -20.64
C VAL A 78 -22.87 -11.36 -19.58
N PRO A 79 -23.78 -12.26 -19.18
CA PRO A 79 -23.46 -13.31 -18.21
C PRO A 79 -22.29 -14.18 -18.67
N LEU A 80 -21.35 -14.46 -17.76
CA LEU A 80 -20.15 -15.25 -18.03
C LEU A 80 -20.46 -16.57 -18.76
N GLN A 81 -21.51 -17.28 -18.32
CA GLN A 81 -21.93 -18.54 -18.94
C GLN A 81 -22.15 -18.41 -20.46
N HIS A 82 -22.79 -17.32 -20.90
CA HIS A 82 -23.04 -17.07 -22.32
C HIS A 82 -21.74 -16.84 -23.10
N VAL A 83 -20.80 -16.11 -22.48
CA VAL A 83 -19.47 -15.85 -23.06
C VAL A 83 -18.69 -17.14 -23.21
N LEU A 84 -18.68 -18.00 -22.18
CA LEU A 84 -18.00 -19.30 -22.21
C LEU A 84 -18.56 -20.22 -23.29
N GLU A 85 -19.88 -20.24 -23.50
CA GLU A 85 -20.51 -20.99 -24.59
C GLU A 85 -20.05 -20.51 -25.97
N LYS A 86 -20.01 -19.19 -26.19
CA LYS A 86 -19.55 -18.59 -27.44
C LYS A 86 -18.06 -18.84 -27.68
N PHE A 87 -17.26 -18.72 -26.64
CA PHE A 87 -15.83 -18.96 -26.73
C PHE A 87 -15.54 -20.44 -27.01
N ASN A 88 -16.26 -21.37 -26.39
CA ASN A 88 -16.16 -22.80 -26.70
C ASN A 88 -16.48 -23.12 -28.17
N GLN A 89 -17.48 -22.48 -28.78
CA GLN A 89 -17.78 -22.64 -30.20
C GLN A 89 -16.63 -22.17 -31.11
N ALA A 90 -15.91 -21.12 -30.71
CA ALA A 90 -14.71 -20.68 -31.41
C ALA A 90 -13.56 -21.68 -31.21
N LEU A 91 -13.37 -22.16 -29.96
CA LEU A 91 -12.36 -23.18 -29.63
C LEU A 91 -12.56 -24.44 -30.46
N GLU A 92 -13.80 -24.93 -30.65
CA GLU A 92 -14.11 -26.12 -31.46
C GLU A 92 -13.47 -26.07 -32.87
N LYS A 93 -13.48 -24.89 -33.50
CA LYS A 93 -12.90 -24.65 -34.84
C LYS A 93 -11.38 -24.41 -34.82
N THR A 94 -10.82 -24.15 -33.64
CA THR A 94 -9.45 -23.70 -33.45
C THR A 94 -8.43 -24.84 -33.57
N LYS A 95 -7.32 -24.57 -34.27
CA LYS A 95 -6.12 -25.44 -34.32
C LYS A 95 -5.03 -24.91 -33.37
N PHE A 96 -4.80 -23.60 -33.38
CA PHE A 96 -3.78 -22.93 -32.55
C PHE A 96 -4.38 -21.75 -31.80
N ILE A 97 -3.98 -21.61 -30.55
CA ILE A 97 -4.17 -20.39 -29.76
C ILE A 97 -3.01 -19.45 -30.07
N VAL A 98 -3.32 -18.18 -30.29
CA VAL A 98 -2.33 -17.14 -30.60
C VAL A 98 -2.55 -15.98 -29.64
N GLY A 99 -1.47 -15.35 -29.19
CA GLY A 99 -1.58 -14.11 -28.42
C GLY A 99 -0.21 -13.52 -28.10
N GLN A 100 -0.21 -12.41 -27.37
CA GLN A 100 1.00 -11.76 -26.85
C GLN A 100 1.09 -12.05 -25.35
N ASN A 101 2.00 -12.92 -24.92
CA ASN A 101 2.07 -13.44 -23.55
C ASN A 101 0.77 -14.16 -23.13
N VAL A 102 0.21 -14.95 -24.05
CA VAL A 102 -1.15 -15.52 -23.98
C VAL A 102 -1.31 -16.57 -22.87
N GLY A 103 -0.21 -17.04 -22.29
CA GLY A 103 -0.26 -17.94 -21.13
C GLY A 103 -1.02 -17.33 -19.94
N PHE A 104 -1.02 -16.00 -19.80
CA PHE A 104 -1.86 -15.32 -18.82
C PHE A 104 -3.34 -15.51 -19.13
N ASP A 105 -3.78 -15.11 -20.32
CA ASP A 105 -5.19 -15.17 -20.78
C ASP A 105 -5.75 -16.60 -20.81
N VAL A 106 -4.92 -17.57 -21.20
CA VAL A 106 -5.26 -19.01 -21.16
C VAL A 106 -5.57 -19.46 -19.74
N ASN A 107 -4.80 -19.01 -18.76
CA ASN A 107 -5.03 -19.35 -17.36
C ASN A 107 -6.27 -18.61 -16.81
N ILE A 108 -6.48 -17.35 -17.18
CA ILE A 108 -7.68 -16.59 -16.79
C ILE A 108 -8.95 -17.28 -17.27
N MET A 109 -9.06 -17.53 -18.57
CA MET A 109 -10.24 -18.21 -19.12
C MET A 109 -10.34 -19.65 -18.65
N GLY A 110 -9.21 -20.34 -18.44
CA GLY A 110 -9.20 -21.66 -17.82
C GLY A 110 -9.78 -21.67 -16.40
N CYS A 111 -9.46 -20.65 -15.60
CA CYS A 111 -10.06 -20.46 -14.28
C CYS A 111 -11.56 -20.18 -14.38
N GLU A 112 -12.02 -19.34 -15.32
CA GLU A 112 -13.45 -19.06 -15.48
C GLU A 112 -14.25 -20.29 -15.95
N PHE A 113 -13.69 -21.11 -16.84
CA PHE A 113 -14.25 -22.41 -17.19
C PHE A 113 -14.32 -23.34 -15.97
N TYR A 114 -13.27 -23.40 -15.16
CA TYR A 114 -13.24 -24.21 -13.94
C TYR A 114 -14.26 -23.74 -12.91
N ARG A 115 -14.36 -22.42 -12.65
CA ARG A 115 -15.35 -21.81 -11.75
C ARG A 115 -16.79 -22.10 -12.18
N SER A 116 -17.04 -22.15 -13.48
CA SER A 116 -18.37 -22.40 -14.05
C SER A 116 -18.67 -23.89 -14.28
N GLU A 117 -17.73 -24.78 -13.94
CA GLU A 117 -17.81 -26.22 -14.20
C GLU A 117 -18.09 -26.56 -15.68
N VAL A 118 -17.60 -25.73 -16.60
CA VAL A 118 -17.79 -25.90 -18.05
C VAL A 118 -16.57 -26.59 -18.66
N ALA A 119 -16.80 -27.75 -19.27
CA ALA A 119 -15.76 -28.45 -20.01
C ALA A 119 -15.30 -27.64 -21.24
N ASN A 120 -14.00 -27.69 -21.52
CA ASN A 120 -13.37 -26.99 -22.64
C ASN A 120 -12.09 -27.71 -23.05
N LYS A 121 -11.50 -27.31 -24.18
CA LYS A 121 -10.22 -27.84 -24.68
C LYS A 121 -9.09 -26.79 -24.73
N LEU A 122 -9.27 -25.64 -24.09
CA LEU A 122 -8.36 -24.49 -24.20
C LEU A 122 -6.93 -24.86 -23.80
N GLN A 123 -6.76 -25.62 -22.71
CA GLN A 123 -5.45 -26.01 -22.18
C GLN A 123 -4.78 -27.13 -23.00
N GLU A 124 -5.53 -27.78 -23.90
CA GLU A 124 -5.02 -28.86 -24.76
C GLU A 124 -4.52 -28.33 -26.11
N LEU A 125 -4.94 -27.12 -26.50
CA LEU A 125 -4.59 -26.54 -27.79
C LEU A 125 -3.14 -26.01 -27.79
N PRO A 126 -2.38 -26.22 -28.87
CA PRO A 126 -1.05 -25.67 -29.02
C PRO A 126 -1.09 -24.14 -29.09
N VAL A 127 -0.11 -23.50 -28.45
CA VAL A 127 0.02 -22.05 -28.34
C VAL A 127 1.14 -21.54 -29.25
N LEU A 128 0.87 -20.46 -29.99
CA LEU A 128 1.84 -19.68 -30.75
C LEU A 128 1.87 -18.25 -30.18
N ASP A 129 2.94 -17.91 -29.46
CA ASP A 129 3.06 -16.61 -28.80
C ASP A 129 3.93 -15.65 -29.62
N THR A 130 3.58 -14.37 -29.66
CA THR A 130 4.38 -13.30 -30.29
C THR A 130 5.35 -12.64 -29.30
N CYS A 131 5.24 -12.93 -28.01
CA CYS A 131 6.14 -12.50 -26.94
C CYS A 131 7.14 -13.61 -26.58
N THR A 132 8.22 -13.74 -27.36
CA THR A 132 9.20 -14.83 -27.23
C THR A 132 10.63 -14.32 -27.17
N GLU A 133 11.58 -15.21 -26.83
CA GLU A 133 13.01 -14.85 -26.91
C GLU A 133 13.42 -14.54 -28.36
N HIS A 134 12.79 -15.18 -29.35
CA HIS A 134 13.00 -14.87 -30.76
C HIS A 134 12.60 -13.42 -31.09
N THR A 135 11.39 -13.01 -30.71
CA THR A 135 10.96 -11.61 -30.95
C THR A 135 11.75 -10.61 -30.12
N ALA A 136 12.26 -10.99 -28.94
CA ALA A 136 13.22 -10.18 -28.20
C ALA A 136 14.56 -10.00 -28.94
N GLU A 137 15.05 -11.03 -29.63
CA GLU A 137 16.25 -10.95 -30.48
C GLU A 137 16.03 -10.11 -31.74
N LEU A 138 14.81 -10.10 -32.29
CA LEU A 138 14.43 -9.20 -33.39
C LEU A 138 14.44 -7.73 -32.94
N CYS A 139 13.75 -7.42 -31.83
CA CYS A 139 13.61 -6.06 -31.34
C CYS A 139 14.87 -5.51 -30.65
N LYS A 140 15.72 -6.38 -30.09
CA LYS A 140 17.00 -6.04 -29.41
C LYS A 140 16.88 -4.99 -28.30
N ILE A 141 15.78 -5.04 -27.55
CA ILE A 141 15.50 -4.07 -26.50
C ILE A 141 16.40 -4.37 -25.28
N PRO A 142 17.23 -3.41 -24.81
CA PRO A 142 18.17 -3.69 -23.73
C PRO A 142 17.48 -3.88 -22.38
N GLY A 143 18.12 -4.62 -21.46
CA GLY A 143 17.69 -4.76 -20.06
C GLY A 143 16.79 -5.97 -19.77
N GLY A 144 16.91 -7.05 -20.55
CA GLY A 144 16.28 -8.32 -20.22
C GLY A 144 16.96 -9.03 -19.04
N ARG A 145 16.23 -9.97 -18.43
CA ARG A 145 16.75 -10.74 -17.29
C ARG A 145 17.90 -11.64 -17.73
N GLY A 146 18.90 -11.82 -16.86
CA GLY A 146 20.03 -12.71 -17.12
C GLY A 146 20.96 -12.26 -18.26
N GLY A 147 20.94 -10.97 -18.63
CA GLY A 147 21.76 -10.43 -19.72
C GLY A 147 21.18 -10.62 -21.12
N LYS A 148 19.96 -11.17 -21.24
CA LYS A 148 19.22 -11.28 -22.50
C LYS A 148 18.58 -9.95 -22.92
N PHE A 149 18.03 -9.88 -24.13
CA PHE A 149 17.14 -8.79 -24.53
C PHE A 149 15.80 -8.88 -23.77
N LYS A 150 15.17 -7.73 -23.58
CA LYS A 150 13.84 -7.61 -22.97
C LYS A 150 12.81 -8.17 -23.96
N LEU A 151 11.89 -8.99 -23.47
CA LEU A 151 10.70 -9.39 -24.21
C LEU A 151 9.91 -8.12 -24.61
N PRO A 152 9.53 -7.95 -25.88
CA PRO A 152 8.84 -6.75 -26.33
C PRO A 152 7.41 -6.72 -25.78
N THR A 153 6.94 -5.55 -25.38
CA THR A 153 5.49 -5.32 -25.22
C THR A 153 4.81 -5.36 -26.59
N LEU A 154 3.48 -5.51 -26.63
CA LEU A 154 2.73 -5.47 -27.89
C LEU A 154 3.01 -4.18 -28.68
N THR A 155 3.02 -3.04 -27.99
CA THR A 155 3.36 -1.73 -28.57
C THR A 155 4.77 -1.71 -29.15
N GLU A 156 5.77 -2.26 -28.43
CA GLU A 156 7.17 -2.30 -28.89
C GLU A 156 7.34 -3.22 -30.11
N LEU A 157 6.66 -4.37 -30.14
CA LEU A 157 6.67 -5.28 -31.28
C LEU A 157 5.97 -4.66 -32.49
N HIS A 158 4.82 -4.03 -32.28
CA HIS A 158 4.08 -3.34 -33.34
C HIS A 158 4.89 -2.17 -33.93
N GLU A 159 5.56 -1.39 -33.08
CA GLU A 159 6.46 -0.31 -33.55
C GLU A 159 7.64 -0.87 -34.34
N TYR A 160 8.22 -1.98 -33.92
CA TYR A 160 9.29 -2.66 -34.65
C TYR A 160 8.85 -3.11 -36.05
N LEU A 161 7.68 -3.74 -36.16
CA LEU A 161 7.18 -4.30 -37.42
C LEU A 161 6.63 -3.24 -38.38
N PHE A 162 6.01 -2.17 -37.87
CA PHE A 162 5.25 -1.23 -38.70
C PHE A 162 5.71 0.24 -38.60
N ALA A 163 6.75 0.53 -37.82
CA ALA A 163 7.23 1.89 -37.54
C ALA A 163 6.16 2.85 -36.97
N VAL A 164 5.11 2.30 -36.36
CA VAL A 164 4.00 3.04 -35.75
C VAL A 164 3.71 2.44 -34.38
N PRO A 165 3.70 3.24 -33.29
CA PRO A 165 3.32 2.75 -31.98
C PRO A 165 1.80 2.51 -31.93
N PHE A 166 1.41 1.48 -31.17
CA PHE A 166 0.01 1.16 -30.87
C PHE A 166 -0.47 1.92 -29.63
N ALA A 167 -1.55 2.70 -29.78
CA ALA A 167 -2.00 3.70 -28.80
C ALA A 167 -3.20 3.28 -27.91
N GLU A 168 -3.89 2.18 -28.25
CA GLU A 168 -5.09 1.69 -27.53
C GLU A 168 -4.82 0.42 -26.71
N ALA A 169 -3.61 0.31 -26.12
CA ALA A 169 -3.27 -0.81 -25.26
C ALA A 169 -4.19 -0.90 -24.03
N HIS A 170 -4.47 -2.12 -23.59
CA HIS A 170 -5.40 -2.44 -22.50
C HIS A 170 -6.86 -2.24 -22.88
N ASN A 171 -7.18 -2.65 -24.10
CA ASN A 171 -8.52 -2.93 -24.57
C ASN A 171 -8.44 -4.21 -25.37
N ALA A 172 -9.02 -5.30 -24.83
CA ALA A 172 -8.92 -6.62 -25.43
C ALA A 172 -9.21 -6.64 -26.95
N THR A 173 -10.15 -5.83 -27.45
CA THR A 173 -10.45 -5.80 -28.90
C THR A 173 -9.31 -5.20 -29.71
N ALA A 174 -8.70 -4.12 -29.21
CA ALA A 174 -7.57 -3.45 -29.85
C ALA A 174 -6.29 -4.30 -29.74
N ASP A 175 -6.07 -4.92 -28.58
CA ASP A 175 -4.94 -5.81 -28.32
C ASP A 175 -5.01 -7.08 -29.19
N VAL A 176 -6.19 -7.68 -29.37
CA VAL A 176 -6.40 -8.78 -30.31
C VAL A 176 -6.10 -8.35 -31.74
N GLU A 177 -6.57 -7.19 -32.17
CA GLU A 177 -6.34 -6.72 -33.55
C GLU A 177 -4.85 -6.44 -33.82
N ALA A 178 -4.16 -5.78 -32.87
CA ALA A 178 -2.74 -5.52 -32.97
C ALA A 178 -1.91 -6.82 -32.91
N THR A 179 -2.26 -7.75 -32.01
CA THR A 179 -1.60 -9.06 -31.91
C THR A 179 -1.79 -9.88 -33.18
N THR A 180 -3.02 -9.92 -33.72
CA THR A 180 -3.34 -10.59 -34.98
C THR A 180 -2.46 -10.05 -36.11
N ARG A 181 -2.34 -8.72 -36.20
CA ARG A 181 -1.52 -8.06 -37.21
C ARG A 181 -0.04 -8.42 -37.07
N CYS A 182 0.51 -8.37 -35.85
CA CYS A 182 1.89 -8.74 -35.58
C CYS A 182 2.16 -10.21 -35.93
N PHE A 183 1.27 -11.13 -35.53
CA PHE A 183 1.41 -12.56 -35.78
C PHE A 183 1.49 -12.88 -37.27
N PHE A 184 0.54 -12.41 -38.07
CA PHE A 184 0.55 -12.68 -39.51
C PHE A 184 1.69 -11.96 -40.24
N GLU A 185 2.14 -10.80 -39.74
CA GLU A 185 3.32 -10.13 -40.28
C GLU A 185 4.61 -10.93 -40.01
N LEU A 186 4.76 -11.51 -38.82
CA LEU A 186 5.86 -12.42 -38.52
C LEU A 186 5.84 -13.66 -39.43
N ILE A 187 4.66 -14.21 -39.74
CA ILE A 187 4.52 -15.28 -40.74
C ILE A 187 4.97 -14.80 -42.13
N ARG A 188 4.52 -13.63 -42.57
CA ARG A 188 4.87 -13.02 -43.86
C ARG A 188 6.38 -12.78 -43.99
N LEU A 189 7.05 -12.46 -42.89
CA LEU A 189 8.51 -12.27 -42.82
C LEU A 189 9.30 -13.58 -42.68
N GLY A 190 8.63 -14.72 -42.47
CA GLY A 190 9.27 -16.01 -42.28
C GLY A 190 9.92 -16.19 -40.91
N GLU A 191 9.42 -15.48 -39.88
CA GLU A 191 9.93 -15.53 -38.51
C GLU A 191 9.35 -16.69 -37.68
N PHE A 192 8.49 -17.51 -38.29
CA PHE A 192 8.01 -18.78 -37.75
C PHE A 192 8.55 -19.96 -38.57
N THR A 193 8.72 -21.12 -37.94
CA THR A 193 9.12 -22.36 -38.61
C THR A 193 7.90 -23.15 -39.12
N LYS A 194 8.12 -24.01 -40.12
CA LYS A 194 7.06 -24.89 -40.63
C LYS A 194 6.58 -25.90 -39.59
N GLU A 195 7.47 -26.31 -38.68
CA GLU A 195 7.16 -27.20 -37.57
C GLU A 195 6.26 -26.52 -36.54
N GLU A 196 6.49 -25.24 -36.23
CA GLU A 196 5.63 -24.47 -35.32
C GLU A 196 4.23 -24.28 -35.88
N LEU A 197 4.11 -23.95 -37.17
CA LEU A 197 2.80 -23.72 -37.80
C LEU A 197 2.09 -25.01 -38.23
N ASP A 198 2.78 -26.15 -38.22
CA ASP A 198 2.30 -27.44 -38.75
C ASP A 198 1.76 -27.26 -40.19
N VAL A 199 2.66 -26.79 -41.07
CA VAL A 199 2.42 -26.48 -42.49
C VAL A 199 3.51 -27.06 -43.39
N GLU A 200 3.25 -27.12 -44.69
CA GLU A 200 4.22 -27.54 -45.70
C GLU A 200 5.26 -26.44 -46.02
N ALA A 201 6.39 -26.83 -46.60
CA ALA A 201 7.51 -25.91 -46.82
C ALA A 201 7.22 -24.75 -47.80
N ASP A 202 6.26 -24.93 -48.71
CA ASP A 202 5.82 -23.93 -49.68
C ASP A 202 4.82 -22.91 -49.10
N TYR A 203 4.37 -23.11 -47.86
CA TYR A 203 3.37 -22.25 -47.21
C TYR A 203 3.81 -20.78 -47.10
N PHE A 204 5.06 -20.51 -46.71
CA PHE A 204 5.53 -19.12 -46.52
C PHE A 204 5.60 -18.33 -47.82
N GLU A 205 5.95 -19.01 -48.93
CA GLU A 205 5.94 -18.43 -50.27
C GLU A 205 4.49 -18.10 -50.68
N GLN A 206 3.58 -19.07 -50.55
CA GLN A 206 2.15 -18.88 -50.85
C GLN A 206 1.51 -17.78 -49.98
N PHE A 207 1.82 -17.74 -48.69
CA PHE A 207 1.29 -16.75 -47.76
C PHE A 207 1.77 -15.34 -48.14
N SER A 208 3.04 -15.19 -48.51
CA SER A 208 3.62 -13.91 -48.94
C SER A 208 3.09 -13.47 -50.31
N GLU A 209 2.81 -14.39 -51.22
CA GLU A 209 2.15 -14.09 -52.50
C GLU A 209 0.70 -13.64 -52.30
N ALA A 210 -0.03 -14.29 -51.39
CA ALA A 210 -1.40 -13.90 -51.02
C ALA A 210 -1.43 -12.55 -50.27
N ASN A 211 -0.38 -12.24 -49.51
CA ASN A 211 -0.23 -11.03 -48.72
C ASN A 211 1.02 -10.22 -49.15
N PRO A 212 0.99 -9.56 -50.33
CA PRO A 212 2.18 -8.93 -50.92
C PRO A 212 2.60 -7.62 -50.25
N LYS A 213 1.84 -7.15 -49.25
CA LYS A 213 2.09 -5.92 -48.48
C LYS A 213 2.05 -6.26 -47.00
N GLU A 214 2.52 -5.33 -46.17
CA GLU A 214 2.34 -5.39 -44.71
C GLU A 214 0.88 -5.72 -44.37
N ILE A 215 0.71 -6.63 -43.40
CA ILE A 215 -0.62 -7.02 -42.94
C ILE A 215 -1.37 -5.79 -42.43
N ALA A 216 -2.57 -5.57 -42.97
CA ALA A 216 -3.43 -4.46 -42.59
C ALA A 216 -4.32 -4.84 -41.40
N LEU A 217 -4.71 -3.84 -40.61
CA LEU A 217 -5.79 -3.97 -39.64
C LEU A 217 -7.12 -4.22 -40.37
N ILE A 218 -8.02 -4.99 -39.77
CA ILE A 218 -9.36 -5.23 -40.32
C ILE A 218 -10.31 -4.05 -40.07
N GLY A 219 -9.90 -3.09 -39.23
CA GLY A 219 -10.58 -1.81 -39.01
C GLY A 219 -11.75 -1.92 -38.05
N LEU A 220 -11.62 -2.73 -37.00
CA LEU A 220 -12.64 -2.80 -35.95
C LEU A 220 -12.80 -1.45 -35.25
N LYS A 221 -14.03 -1.13 -34.83
CA LYS A 221 -14.30 0.05 -34.02
C LYS A 221 -14.11 -0.29 -32.56
N HIS A 222 -13.08 0.28 -31.94
CA HIS A 222 -12.81 0.13 -30.52
C HIS A 222 -13.61 1.15 -29.71
N ILE A 223 -14.31 0.67 -28.69
CA ILE A 223 -15.03 1.55 -27.75
C ILE A 223 -14.01 2.09 -26.75
N ASN A 224 -14.05 3.40 -26.50
CA ASN A 224 -13.26 3.99 -25.42
C ASN A 224 -13.94 3.70 -24.08
N LEU A 225 -13.60 2.55 -23.48
CA LEU A 225 -14.23 2.03 -22.25
C LEU A 225 -14.13 3.03 -21.09
N LYS A 226 -12.99 3.71 -20.95
CA LYS A 226 -12.79 4.76 -19.95
C LYS A 226 -13.83 5.87 -20.08
N LYS A 227 -14.06 6.36 -21.30
CA LYS A 227 -15.06 7.40 -21.57
C LYS A 227 -16.48 6.91 -21.29
N GLU A 228 -16.80 5.65 -21.58
CA GLU A 228 -18.13 5.09 -21.27
C GLU A 228 -18.33 4.94 -19.75
N SER A 229 -17.33 4.45 -19.02
CA SER A 229 -17.33 4.41 -17.55
C SER A 229 -17.50 5.80 -16.95
N ASP A 230 -16.79 6.81 -17.45
CA ASP A 230 -16.91 8.19 -16.98
C ASP A 230 -18.32 8.76 -17.21
N LYS A 231 -18.97 8.46 -18.36
CA LYS A 231 -20.37 8.88 -18.61
C LYS A 231 -21.34 8.27 -17.61
N ILE A 232 -21.19 6.98 -17.31
CA ILE A 232 -22.02 6.29 -16.31
C ILE A 232 -21.79 6.92 -14.94
N ARG A 233 -20.53 7.18 -14.57
CA ARG A 233 -20.17 7.84 -13.31
C ARG A 233 -20.80 9.22 -13.19
N GLU A 234 -20.74 10.05 -14.23
CA GLU A 234 -21.40 11.37 -14.24
C GLU A 234 -22.91 11.27 -14.10
N ARG A 235 -23.54 10.27 -14.73
CA ARG A 235 -24.98 10.02 -14.60
C ARG A 235 -25.35 9.58 -13.18
N LEU A 236 -24.58 8.67 -12.58
CA LEU A 236 -24.80 8.21 -11.21
C LEU A 236 -24.58 9.32 -10.20
N LYS A 237 -23.51 10.11 -10.34
CA LYS A 237 -23.27 11.31 -9.53
C LYS A 237 -24.48 12.24 -9.54
N LYS A 238 -25.02 12.58 -10.71
CA LYS A 238 -26.23 13.44 -10.80
C LYS A 238 -27.48 12.86 -10.12
N THR A 239 -27.53 11.54 -9.93
CA THR A 239 -28.67 10.85 -9.30
C THR A 239 -28.45 10.67 -7.79
N GLN A 240 -27.18 10.56 -7.37
CA GLN A 240 -26.74 10.43 -5.98
C GLN A 240 -26.38 11.79 -5.33
N ASP A 241 -26.41 12.89 -6.07
CA ASP A 241 -26.17 14.26 -5.58
C ASP A 241 -27.34 14.76 -4.72
N VAL A 242 -27.63 14.00 -3.68
CA VAL A 242 -28.15 14.47 -2.41
C VAL A 242 -26.93 14.74 -1.53
N GLY A 243 -25.99 15.56 -2.03
CA GLY A 243 -24.94 16.12 -1.19
C GLY A 243 -25.57 16.93 -0.07
N LEU A 244 -24.81 17.15 1.01
CA LEU A 244 -25.27 18.00 2.11
C LEU A 244 -25.67 19.38 1.56
N SER A 245 -26.83 19.86 1.99
CA SER A 245 -27.31 21.19 1.66
C SER A 245 -26.34 22.25 2.18
N GLU A 246 -26.35 23.44 1.57
CA GLU A 246 -25.57 24.58 2.08
C GLU A 246 -25.92 24.95 3.53
N ALA A 247 -27.11 24.58 4.01
CA ALA A 247 -27.49 24.76 5.41
C ALA A 247 -26.76 23.77 6.31
N GLU A 248 -26.74 22.48 5.97
CA GLU A 248 -26.03 21.44 6.71
C GLU A 248 -24.52 21.70 6.73
N ILE A 249 -23.92 22.13 5.62
CA ILE A 249 -22.50 22.48 5.60
C ILE A 249 -22.20 23.65 6.56
N ARG A 250 -23.09 24.65 6.62
CA ARG A 250 -22.93 25.78 7.56
C ARG A 250 -23.08 25.36 9.01
N GLU A 251 -24.01 24.44 9.30
CA GLU A 251 -24.19 23.86 10.62
C GLU A 251 -22.94 23.06 11.03
N ASN A 252 -22.44 22.18 10.16
CA ASN A 252 -21.22 21.41 10.42
C ASN A 252 -20.00 22.31 10.66
N ILE A 253 -19.81 23.38 9.88
CA ILE A 253 -18.73 24.35 10.10
C ILE A 253 -18.87 25.02 11.48
N SER A 254 -20.11 25.39 11.86
CA SER A 254 -20.38 25.98 13.17
C SER A 254 -20.06 25.00 14.30
N ASP A 255 -20.46 23.75 14.16
CA ASP A 255 -20.23 22.71 15.17
C ASP A 255 -18.74 22.34 15.29
N LEU A 256 -17.99 22.38 14.18
CA LEU A 256 -16.55 22.15 14.16
C LEU A 256 -15.73 23.34 14.69
N ALA A 257 -16.33 24.53 14.85
CA ALA A 257 -15.58 25.74 15.24
C ALA A 257 -14.80 25.54 16.55
N GLU A 258 -15.45 24.96 17.56
CA GLU A 258 -14.90 24.77 18.91
C GLU A 258 -14.26 23.39 19.13
N VAL A 259 -14.18 22.55 18.10
CA VAL A 259 -13.60 21.21 18.22
C VAL A 259 -12.11 21.23 17.90
N ASP A 260 -11.29 20.65 18.77
CA ASP A 260 -9.86 20.56 18.51
C ASP A 260 -9.54 19.44 17.51
N PHE A 261 -8.62 19.71 16.58
CA PHE A 261 -8.06 18.70 15.70
C PHE A 261 -6.68 18.26 16.21
N VAL A 262 -6.37 16.97 16.07
CA VAL A 262 -5.09 16.37 16.45
C VAL A 262 -4.60 15.47 15.32
N HIS A 263 -3.35 15.67 14.88
CA HIS A 263 -2.73 14.73 13.95
C HIS A 263 -2.34 13.43 14.65
N LEU A 264 -2.96 12.33 14.23
CA LEU A 264 -2.74 10.97 14.76
C LEU A 264 -1.78 10.13 13.91
N HIS A 265 -1.46 10.56 12.68
CA HIS A 265 -0.62 9.83 11.73
C HIS A 265 0.48 10.76 11.18
N ASN A 266 1.64 10.73 11.82
CA ASN A 266 2.79 11.58 11.47
C ASN A 266 4.09 10.78 11.49
N HIS A 267 4.93 11.01 10.49
CA HIS A 267 6.25 10.43 10.39
C HIS A 267 7.31 11.45 10.77
N SER A 268 8.17 11.13 11.71
CA SER A 268 9.34 11.92 12.06
C SER A 268 10.56 11.50 11.24
N GLN A 269 11.69 12.18 11.42
CA GLN A 269 13.00 11.82 10.90
C GLN A 269 13.45 10.37 11.24
N PHE A 270 12.79 9.72 12.21
CA PHE A 270 13.03 8.30 12.53
C PHE A 270 12.29 7.33 11.60
N SER A 271 11.40 7.83 10.74
CA SER A 271 11.07 7.19 9.47
C SER A 271 12.20 7.44 8.47
N ILE A 272 13.28 6.69 8.66
CA ILE A 272 14.60 6.93 8.05
C ILE A 272 14.49 7.01 6.52
N LEU A 273 15.02 8.10 5.96
CA LEU A 273 15.01 8.40 4.52
C LEU A 273 13.60 8.48 3.91
N GLN A 274 12.58 8.71 4.73
CA GLN A 274 11.18 8.86 4.28
C GLN A 274 10.51 10.12 4.79
N SER A 275 10.89 10.67 5.94
CA SER A 275 10.36 11.93 6.45
C SER A 275 11.47 12.93 6.76
N THR A 276 11.16 14.21 6.58
CA THR A 276 12.04 15.34 6.94
C THR A 276 11.67 16.00 8.26
N ILE A 277 10.58 15.57 8.92
CA ILE A 277 10.07 16.20 10.14
C ILE A 277 10.99 15.91 11.33
N SER A 278 11.66 16.93 11.87
CA SER A 278 12.35 16.78 13.15
C SER A 278 11.35 16.73 14.33
N ILE A 279 11.70 16.04 15.41
CA ILE A 279 10.84 15.99 16.61
C ILE A 279 10.54 17.39 17.17
N PRO A 280 11.54 18.30 17.33
CA PRO A 280 11.27 19.67 17.76
C PRO A 280 10.31 20.43 16.84
N ASP A 281 10.42 20.26 15.53
CA ASP A 281 9.55 20.97 14.58
C ASP A 281 8.11 20.43 14.63
N LEU A 282 7.92 19.12 14.81
CA LEU A 282 6.60 18.51 15.01
C LEU A 282 5.90 19.08 16.25
N VAL A 283 6.61 19.15 17.38
CA VAL A 283 6.08 19.68 18.64
C VAL A 283 5.76 21.17 18.51
N GLN A 284 6.62 21.95 17.86
CA GLN A 284 6.39 23.37 17.61
C GLN A 284 5.21 23.60 16.67
N ALA A 285 5.04 22.79 15.62
CA ALA A 285 3.92 22.87 14.69
C ALA A 285 2.59 22.57 15.39
N ALA A 286 2.53 21.52 16.22
CA ALA A 286 1.34 21.22 17.03
C ALA A 286 1.00 22.37 17.98
N GLY A 287 2.01 22.93 18.67
CA GLY A 287 1.83 24.07 19.56
C GLY A 287 1.40 25.35 18.85
N LYS A 288 1.94 25.64 17.65
CA LYS A 288 1.55 26.79 16.83
C LYS A 288 0.10 26.70 16.37
N ASN A 289 -0.39 25.50 16.09
CA ASN A 289 -1.76 25.23 15.65
C ASN A 289 -2.73 24.98 16.82
N ASN A 290 -2.32 25.28 18.06
CA ASN A 290 -3.11 25.04 19.27
C ASN A 290 -3.70 23.62 19.37
N MET A 291 -2.96 22.59 18.94
CA MET A 291 -3.44 21.21 19.05
C MET A 291 -3.22 20.67 20.48
N PRO A 292 -4.23 20.08 21.14
CA PRO A 292 -4.11 19.58 22.52
C PRO A 292 -3.28 18.30 22.65
N ALA A 293 -3.04 17.61 21.53
CA ALA A 293 -2.22 16.41 21.46
C ALA A 293 -1.54 16.31 20.09
N VAL A 294 -0.54 15.44 19.96
CA VAL A 294 0.07 15.07 18.67
C VAL A 294 0.66 13.67 18.76
N ALA A 295 0.55 12.89 17.68
CA ALA A 295 1.10 11.55 17.60
C ALA A 295 2.41 11.48 16.81
N ILE A 296 3.25 10.50 17.17
CA ILE A 296 4.34 10.01 16.33
C ILE A 296 4.05 8.55 15.95
N THR A 297 4.09 8.23 14.66
CA THR A 297 3.73 6.92 14.09
C THR A 297 4.74 6.50 13.02
N ASP A 298 6.01 6.42 13.41
CA ASP A 298 7.10 6.13 12.48
C ASP A 298 7.00 4.73 11.84
N HIS A 299 7.60 4.58 10.66
CA HIS A 299 7.61 3.34 9.88
C HIS A 299 8.33 2.20 10.63
N GLY A 300 7.55 1.26 11.15
CA GLY A 300 7.99 -0.02 11.75
C GLY A 300 8.86 0.08 13.00
N ASN A 301 9.09 1.28 13.54
CA ASN A 301 10.08 1.50 14.59
C ASN A 301 9.64 2.49 15.68
N MET A 302 10.23 2.32 16.87
CA MET A 302 9.97 3.15 18.07
C MET A 302 11.16 4.05 18.44
N MET A 303 12.09 4.32 17.52
CA MET A 303 13.37 5.00 17.83
C MET A 303 13.15 6.42 18.34
N GLY A 304 12.16 7.13 17.79
CA GLY A 304 11.82 8.51 18.16
C GLY A 304 11.06 8.65 19.49
N ALA A 305 10.49 7.57 20.04
CA ALA A 305 9.53 7.64 21.15
C ALA A 305 10.07 8.38 22.39
N PHE A 306 11.29 8.03 22.83
CA PHE A 306 11.90 8.70 23.99
C PHE A 306 12.17 10.18 23.73
N HIS A 307 12.72 10.51 22.56
CA HIS A 307 13.02 11.88 22.18
C HIS A 307 11.75 12.73 22.10
N PHE A 308 10.66 12.16 21.57
CA PHE A 308 9.38 12.83 21.41
C PHE A 308 8.71 13.12 22.76
N VAL A 309 8.61 12.13 23.66
CA VAL A 309 8.06 12.35 25.01
C VAL A 309 8.87 13.41 25.77
N ARG A 310 10.21 13.36 25.66
CA ARG A 310 11.08 14.33 26.31
C ARG A 310 10.87 15.75 25.76
N GLU A 311 10.75 15.89 24.44
CA GLU A 311 10.55 17.20 23.82
C GLU A 311 9.19 17.81 24.19
N ILE A 312 8.13 17.00 24.18
CA ILE A 312 6.80 17.43 24.67
C ILE A 312 6.87 17.84 26.14
N SER A 313 7.58 17.10 27.00
CA SER A 313 7.77 17.47 28.41
C SER A 313 8.48 18.84 28.55
N ASN A 314 9.52 19.08 27.74
CA ASN A 314 10.23 20.37 27.73
C ASN A 314 9.32 21.51 27.24
N TYR A 315 8.57 21.29 26.17
CA TYR A 315 7.59 22.24 25.65
C TYR A 315 6.55 22.58 26.72
N ASN A 316 5.94 21.58 27.37
CA ASN A 316 4.92 21.77 28.39
C ASN A 316 5.45 22.56 29.61
N LYS A 317 6.69 22.31 30.03
CA LYS A 317 7.36 23.11 31.08
C LYS A 317 7.56 24.57 30.65
N SER A 318 7.92 24.81 29.39
CA SER A 318 8.03 26.16 28.83
C SER A 318 6.68 26.89 28.82
N ILE A 319 5.61 26.19 28.43
CA ILE A 319 4.25 26.73 28.45
C ILE A 319 3.81 27.06 29.87
N GLU A 320 4.06 26.20 30.86
CA GLU A 320 3.73 26.48 32.26
C GLU A 320 4.48 27.72 32.78
N ALA A 321 5.76 27.86 32.45
CA ALA A 321 6.55 29.03 32.84
C ALA A 321 6.03 30.33 32.20
N LYS A 322 5.73 30.30 30.89
CA LYS A 322 5.15 31.46 30.17
C LYS A 322 3.76 31.84 30.68
N LYS A 323 2.95 30.85 31.04
CA LYS A 323 1.63 31.07 31.64
C LYS A 323 1.75 31.81 32.96
N LYS A 324 2.65 31.36 33.86
CA LYS A 324 2.93 32.04 35.13
C LYS A 324 3.41 33.48 34.92
N GLU A 325 4.32 33.69 33.98
CA GLU A 325 4.81 35.04 33.63
C GLU A 325 3.69 35.96 33.10
N ALA A 326 2.80 35.44 32.25
CA ALA A 326 1.66 36.20 31.74
C ALA A 326 0.63 36.51 32.84
N GLU A 327 0.36 35.54 33.73
CA GLU A 327 -0.48 35.74 34.91
C GLU A 327 0.07 36.84 35.83
N GLU A 328 1.39 36.86 36.06
CA GLU A 328 2.08 37.92 36.82
C GLU A 328 1.96 39.31 36.15
N LYS A 329 1.91 39.35 34.82
CA LYS A 329 1.77 40.59 34.03
C LYS A 329 0.33 40.99 33.72
N ASN A 330 -0.67 40.20 34.15
CA ASN A 330 -2.08 40.33 33.74
C ASN A 330 -2.28 40.32 32.21
N GLU A 331 -1.48 39.53 31.49
CA GLU A 331 -1.57 39.33 30.05
C GLU A 331 -2.36 38.06 29.72
N ILE A 332 -3.08 38.07 28.59
CA ILE A 332 -3.78 36.87 28.11
C ILE A 332 -2.76 35.94 27.46
N PHE A 333 -2.70 34.69 27.93
CA PHE A 333 -1.85 33.64 27.36
C PHE A 333 -2.69 32.49 26.83
N ASN A 334 -2.58 32.23 25.53
CA ASN A 334 -3.38 31.23 24.82
C ASN A 334 -2.63 29.90 24.60
N GLY A 335 -1.41 29.75 25.11
CA GLY A 335 -0.65 28.51 24.98
C GLY A 335 -1.14 27.43 25.95
N HIS A 336 -1.13 26.18 25.50
CA HIS A 336 -1.60 25.02 26.27
C HIS A 336 -0.59 23.86 26.21
N PRO A 337 -0.60 22.96 27.21
CA PRO A 337 0.21 21.75 27.16
C PRO A 337 -0.27 20.78 26.07
N ILE A 338 0.66 20.05 25.48
CA ILE A 338 0.39 19.03 24.47
C ILE A 338 0.49 17.64 25.11
N LYS A 339 -0.51 16.79 24.86
CA LYS A 339 -0.47 15.36 25.22
C LYS A 339 0.36 14.59 24.17
N PRO A 340 1.41 13.85 24.58
CA PRO A 340 2.15 13.00 23.65
C PRO A 340 1.36 11.72 23.35
N ILE A 341 1.18 11.39 22.07
CA ILE A 341 0.63 10.11 21.62
C ILE A 341 1.74 9.30 20.96
N ILE A 342 1.97 8.08 21.45
CA ILE A 342 3.03 7.20 20.96
C ILE A 342 2.42 6.10 20.11
N GLY A 343 2.85 5.98 18.87
CA GLY A 343 2.41 4.94 17.96
C GLY A 343 3.50 4.45 17.03
N CYS A 344 3.09 3.61 16.07
CA CYS A 344 3.95 3.01 15.04
C CYS A 344 3.09 2.58 13.86
N GLU A 345 3.56 2.81 12.63
CA GLU A 345 2.95 2.24 11.43
C GLU A 345 3.65 0.92 11.10
N PHE A 346 2.96 -0.20 11.27
CA PHE A 346 3.52 -1.54 11.03
C PHE A 346 3.17 -2.07 9.65
N HIS A 347 4.08 -2.87 9.08
CA HIS A 347 3.82 -3.67 7.89
C HIS A 347 3.26 -5.04 8.30
N ILE A 348 1.99 -5.31 7.96
CA ILE A 348 1.27 -6.53 8.32
C ILE A 348 1.23 -7.47 7.11
N CYS A 349 2.02 -8.53 7.15
CA CYS A 349 2.06 -9.56 6.10
C CYS A 349 1.29 -10.82 6.51
N GLU A 350 1.09 -11.75 5.57
CA GLU A 350 0.40 -13.02 5.83
C GLU A 350 1.20 -13.90 6.81
N ASN A 351 2.52 -13.99 6.59
CA ASN A 351 3.45 -14.71 7.46
C ASN A 351 4.81 -14.01 7.51
N HIS A 352 5.15 -13.44 8.67
CA HIS A 352 6.39 -12.68 8.85
C HIS A 352 7.67 -13.54 8.69
N LYS A 353 7.55 -14.86 8.85
CA LYS A 353 8.67 -15.80 8.72
C LYS A 353 8.91 -16.26 7.29
N ASP A 354 7.92 -16.12 6.41
CA ASP A 354 8.08 -16.49 5.01
C ASP A 354 8.86 -15.39 4.26
N LYS A 355 9.95 -15.82 3.63
CA LYS A 355 10.86 -15.00 2.81
C LYS A 355 11.02 -15.58 1.40
N THR A 356 10.24 -16.61 1.06
CA THR A 356 10.23 -17.23 -0.27
C THR A 356 9.37 -16.44 -1.25
N VAL A 357 8.35 -15.73 -0.74
CA VAL A 357 7.49 -14.84 -1.50
C VAL A 357 7.70 -13.40 -1.05
N LYS A 358 7.71 -12.47 -2.00
CA LYS A 358 7.79 -11.04 -1.70
C LYS A 358 6.44 -10.49 -1.24
N ASP A 359 6.22 -10.56 0.05
CA ASP A 359 5.08 -9.94 0.75
C ASP A 359 5.61 -8.83 1.67
N ASN A 360 5.46 -7.57 1.28
CA ASN A 360 5.87 -6.44 2.13
C ASN A 360 4.81 -6.07 3.18
N GLY A 361 3.64 -6.71 3.15
CA GLY A 361 2.52 -6.41 4.05
C GLY A 361 1.82 -5.08 3.79
N TYR A 362 0.75 -4.87 4.55
CA TYR A 362 -0.06 -3.65 4.56
C TYR A 362 0.36 -2.70 5.68
N GLN A 363 0.25 -1.39 5.46
CA GLN A 363 0.64 -0.36 6.43
C GLN A 363 -0.52 -0.01 7.37
N VAL A 364 -0.40 -0.38 8.65
CA VAL A 364 -1.46 -0.21 9.64
C VAL A 364 -0.93 0.54 10.85
N VAL A 365 -1.68 1.55 11.32
CA VAL A 365 -1.23 2.45 12.39
C VAL A 365 -1.70 1.93 13.75
N PHE A 366 -0.77 1.84 14.69
CA PHE A 366 -1.03 1.39 16.06
C PHE A 366 -0.69 2.52 17.03
N LEU A 367 -1.59 2.83 17.96
CA LEU A 367 -1.39 3.85 19.00
C LEU A 367 -1.43 3.21 20.39
N ALA A 368 -0.47 3.55 21.25
CA ALA A 368 -0.43 3.07 22.63
C ALA A 368 -1.41 3.87 23.51
N LYS A 369 -2.36 3.18 24.15
CA LYS A 369 -3.30 3.80 25.12
C LYS A 369 -2.59 4.25 26.39
N ASN A 370 -1.53 3.54 26.78
CA ASN A 370 -0.78 3.78 28.01
C ASN A 370 0.63 3.16 27.91
N LYS A 371 1.40 3.20 29.01
CA LYS A 371 2.77 2.67 29.06
C LYS A 371 2.88 1.17 28.78
N ARG A 372 1.85 0.37 29.09
CA ARG A 372 1.82 -1.07 28.74
C ARG A 372 1.64 -1.24 27.23
N GLY A 373 0.74 -0.48 26.62
CA GLY A 373 0.57 -0.41 25.17
C GLY A 373 1.87 -0.06 24.47
N TYR A 374 2.61 0.94 24.97
CA TYR A 374 3.95 1.27 24.46
C TYR A 374 4.91 0.08 24.49
N HIS A 375 4.92 -0.70 25.57
CA HIS A 375 5.75 -1.89 25.66
C HIS A 375 5.33 -2.98 24.65
N ASN A 376 4.04 -3.13 24.38
CA ASN A 376 3.54 -4.00 23.33
C ASN A 376 4.03 -3.55 21.94
N LEU A 377 3.90 -2.25 21.61
CA LEU A 377 4.41 -1.71 20.34
C LEU A 377 5.93 -1.86 20.21
N ALA A 378 6.68 -1.60 21.28
CA ALA A 378 8.13 -1.80 21.30
C ALA A 378 8.52 -3.27 21.05
N LYS A 379 7.74 -4.21 21.58
CA LYS A 379 7.97 -5.65 21.35
C LYS A 379 7.63 -6.06 19.93
N LEU A 380 6.52 -5.58 19.37
CA LEU A 380 6.15 -5.77 17.96
C LEU A 380 7.24 -5.24 17.03
N SER A 381 7.70 -4.00 17.24
CA SER A 381 8.79 -3.41 16.47
C SER A 381 10.07 -4.23 16.58
N SER A 382 10.43 -4.69 17.77
CA SER A 382 11.60 -5.56 17.94
C SER A 382 11.47 -6.84 17.12
N LEU A 383 10.33 -7.54 17.21
CA LEU A 383 10.08 -8.78 16.46
C LEU A 383 10.05 -8.56 14.94
N ALA A 384 9.53 -7.42 14.49
CA ALA A 384 9.51 -7.03 13.09
C ALA A 384 10.92 -6.93 12.49
N TYR A 385 11.89 -6.45 13.28
CA TYR A 385 13.31 -6.39 12.87
C TYR A 385 14.07 -7.69 13.11
N THR A 386 13.83 -8.40 14.22
CA THR A 386 14.65 -9.57 14.58
C THR A 386 14.21 -10.86 13.91
N ASP A 387 12.92 -11.02 13.63
CA ASP A 387 12.34 -12.25 13.08
C ASP A 387 11.72 -11.98 11.69
N GLY A 388 10.88 -10.93 11.61
CA GLY A 388 10.06 -10.62 10.44
C GLY A 388 10.74 -9.86 9.30
N PHE A 389 11.98 -9.40 9.48
CA PHE A 389 12.63 -8.52 8.52
C PHE A 389 12.89 -9.24 7.19
N TYR A 390 12.43 -8.60 6.11
CA TYR A 390 12.72 -9.00 4.73
C TYR A 390 13.22 -7.80 3.92
N TYR A 391 12.37 -7.13 3.13
CA TYR A 391 12.68 -5.80 2.57
C TYR A 391 12.30 -4.66 3.52
N VAL A 392 11.29 -4.90 4.35
CA VAL A 392 10.79 -4.01 5.40
C VAL A 392 10.64 -4.82 6.70
N PRO A 393 10.62 -4.18 7.89
CA PRO A 393 10.28 -4.85 9.13
C PRO A 393 8.78 -5.21 9.15
N ARG A 394 8.46 -6.50 9.16
CA ARG A 394 7.07 -7.00 9.05
C ARG A 394 6.64 -7.74 10.30
N ILE A 395 5.36 -7.65 10.64
CA ILE A 395 4.69 -8.54 11.60
C ILE A 395 3.53 -9.24 10.90
N ASP A 396 2.95 -10.26 11.53
CA ASP A 396 1.74 -10.92 11.03
C ASP A 396 0.56 -10.75 12.01
N LYS A 397 -0.61 -11.21 11.57
CA LYS A 397 -1.85 -11.18 12.35
C LYS A 397 -1.77 -11.98 13.66
N GLU A 398 -0.90 -12.97 13.77
CA GLU A 398 -0.71 -13.74 15.01
C GLU A 398 0.06 -12.94 16.06
N LEU A 399 1.12 -12.23 15.66
CA LEU A 399 1.81 -11.28 16.53
C LEU A 399 0.87 -10.14 16.95
N VAL A 400 0.04 -9.63 16.03
CA VAL A 400 -0.97 -8.61 16.36
C VAL A 400 -1.91 -9.10 17.46
N LYS A 401 -2.49 -10.31 17.33
CA LYS A 401 -3.34 -10.90 18.37
C LYS A 401 -2.62 -11.05 19.71
N GLN A 402 -1.34 -11.44 19.68
CA GLN A 402 -0.53 -11.63 20.88
C GLN A 402 -0.30 -10.33 21.67
N TYR A 403 -0.11 -9.21 20.97
CA TYR A 403 0.25 -7.91 21.56
C TYR A 403 -0.85 -6.83 21.46
N LYS A 404 -2.12 -7.24 21.28
CA LYS A 404 -3.25 -6.32 21.05
C LYS A 404 -3.71 -5.49 22.25
N GLN A 405 -3.35 -5.89 23.47
CA GLN A 405 -3.85 -5.21 24.67
C GLN A 405 -3.30 -3.79 24.78
N ASP A 406 -4.09 -2.86 25.32
CA ASP A 406 -3.68 -1.47 25.57
C ASP A 406 -3.28 -0.68 24.30
N VAL A 407 -3.79 -1.09 23.13
CA VAL A 407 -3.45 -0.51 21.82
C VAL A 407 -4.72 -0.20 21.02
N LEU A 408 -4.71 0.93 20.33
CA LEU A 408 -5.71 1.35 19.33
C LEU A 408 -5.15 1.13 17.92
N VAL A 409 -6.02 0.91 16.94
CA VAL A 409 -5.63 0.69 15.55
C VAL A 409 -6.42 1.58 14.60
N LEU A 410 -5.70 2.16 13.63
CA LEU A 410 -6.30 2.86 12.48
C LEU A 410 -6.10 2.00 11.24
N THR A 411 -7.09 1.96 10.35
CA THR A 411 -7.04 1.11 9.13
C THR A 411 -5.89 1.44 8.18
N GLY A 412 -5.24 2.61 8.32
CA GLY A 412 -4.08 3.01 7.56
C GLY A 412 -4.40 3.90 6.36
N ASN A 413 -3.33 4.30 5.67
CA ASN A 413 -3.39 5.03 4.40
C ASN A 413 -3.84 4.11 3.23
N LEU A 414 -3.68 4.52 1.96
CA LEU A 414 -4.03 3.69 0.79
C LEU A 414 -3.29 2.34 0.72
N TYR A 415 -2.18 2.18 1.45
CA TYR A 415 -1.43 0.94 1.64
C TYR A 415 -1.87 0.13 2.87
N GLY A 416 -2.82 0.62 3.66
CA GLY A 416 -3.47 -0.15 4.72
C GLY A 416 -4.31 -1.30 4.18
N GLU A 417 -4.57 -2.32 5.00
CA GLU A 417 -5.17 -3.57 4.52
C GLU A 417 -6.55 -3.35 3.91
N VAL A 418 -7.42 -2.60 4.59
CA VAL A 418 -8.79 -2.33 4.13
C VAL A 418 -8.76 -1.41 2.90
N PRO A 419 -8.12 -0.21 2.94
CA PRO A 419 -8.03 0.67 1.76
C PRO A 419 -7.40 0.01 0.53
N SER A 420 -6.30 -0.71 0.71
CA SER A 420 -5.59 -1.37 -0.39
C SER A 420 -6.45 -2.46 -1.03
N LYS A 421 -7.18 -3.25 -0.24
CA LYS A 421 -8.08 -4.28 -0.77
C LYS A 421 -9.24 -3.68 -1.56
N VAL A 422 -9.80 -2.54 -1.14
CA VAL A 422 -10.82 -1.82 -1.93
C VAL A 422 -10.25 -1.45 -3.32
N LEU A 423 -9.03 -0.92 -3.37
CA LEU A 423 -8.42 -0.45 -4.62
C LEU A 423 -7.95 -1.57 -5.56
N ASN A 424 -7.46 -2.68 -4.99
CA ASN A 424 -6.67 -3.66 -5.74
C ASN A 424 -7.32 -5.04 -5.85
N ILE A 425 -8.33 -5.36 -5.03
CA ILE A 425 -8.91 -6.71 -4.97
C ILE A 425 -10.44 -6.68 -5.10
N GLY A 426 -11.12 -5.87 -4.29
CA GLY A 426 -12.57 -5.79 -4.26
C GLY A 426 -13.11 -5.51 -2.86
N GLU A 427 -14.35 -5.03 -2.81
CA GLU A 427 -15.01 -4.60 -1.58
C GLU A 427 -15.25 -5.78 -0.62
N ASN A 428 -15.63 -6.96 -1.12
CA ASN A 428 -15.88 -8.13 -0.29
C ASN A 428 -14.64 -8.51 0.56
N GLN A 429 -13.46 -8.59 -0.05
CA GLN A 429 -12.22 -8.92 0.66
C GLN A 429 -11.77 -7.80 1.60
N ALA A 430 -12.09 -6.55 1.28
CA ALA A 430 -11.85 -5.41 2.16
C ALA A 430 -12.78 -5.44 3.38
N GLU A 431 -14.05 -5.79 3.20
CA GLU A 431 -15.03 -5.94 4.28
C GLU A 431 -14.63 -7.09 5.23
N GLU A 432 -14.23 -8.24 4.69
CA GLU A 432 -13.70 -9.36 5.49
C GLU A 432 -12.49 -8.92 6.33
N ALA A 433 -11.58 -8.15 5.74
CA ALA A 433 -10.43 -7.61 6.45
C ALA A 433 -10.86 -6.67 7.59
N LEU A 434 -11.78 -5.74 7.31
CA LEU A 434 -12.31 -4.82 8.32
C LEU A 434 -12.96 -5.57 9.48
N LEU A 435 -13.79 -6.58 9.18
CA LEU A 435 -14.46 -7.40 10.19
C LEU A 435 -13.45 -8.17 11.04
N TRP A 436 -12.35 -8.65 10.46
CA TRP A 436 -11.26 -9.24 11.23
C TRP A 436 -10.64 -8.23 12.20
N TRP A 437 -10.30 -7.02 11.74
CA TRP A 437 -9.77 -5.98 12.63
C TRP A 437 -10.77 -5.62 13.73
N LYS A 438 -12.07 -5.56 13.40
CA LYS A 438 -13.14 -5.25 14.34
C LYS A 438 -13.29 -6.33 15.40
N ASP A 439 -13.22 -7.61 15.02
CA ASP A 439 -13.24 -8.73 15.97
C ASP A 439 -12.05 -8.68 16.95
N VAL A 440 -10.87 -8.29 16.46
CA VAL A 440 -9.66 -8.27 17.28
C VAL A 440 -9.64 -7.08 18.25
N PHE A 441 -10.02 -5.88 17.80
CA PHE A 441 -9.86 -4.61 18.54
C PHE A 441 -11.17 -3.98 19.05
N GLY A 442 -12.33 -4.38 18.53
CA GLY A 442 -13.63 -3.83 18.94
C GLY A 442 -13.67 -2.30 18.81
N ASP A 443 -14.03 -1.62 19.91
CA ASP A 443 -14.13 -0.15 19.99
C ASP A 443 -12.77 0.58 19.90
N ASP A 444 -11.66 -0.16 19.90
CA ASP A 444 -10.32 0.39 19.73
C ASP A 444 -9.87 0.38 18.24
N LEU A 445 -10.75 0.01 17.30
CA LEU A 445 -10.55 0.15 15.86
C LEU A 445 -11.23 1.41 15.31
N TYR A 446 -10.51 2.14 14.46
CA TYR A 446 -11.03 3.29 13.74
C TYR A 446 -10.71 3.17 12.24
N ILE A 447 -11.67 3.55 11.40
CA ILE A 447 -11.47 3.69 9.97
C ILE A 447 -10.86 5.05 9.69
N GLU A 448 -9.71 5.05 9.04
CA GLU A 448 -8.92 6.23 8.74
C GLU A 448 -9.28 6.80 7.36
N LEU A 449 -9.61 8.10 7.31
CA LEU A 449 -9.88 8.83 6.08
C LEU A 449 -8.82 9.89 5.84
N MET A 450 -8.35 9.97 4.59
CA MET A 450 -7.38 10.97 4.12
C MET A 450 -7.90 11.68 2.89
N ARG A 451 -7.55 12.96 2.73
CA ARG A 451 -7.99 13.81 1.60
C ARG A 451 -6.84 14.69 1.11
N HIS A 452 -6.01 14.13 0.25
CA HIS A 452 -4.92 14.79 -0.47
C HIS A 452 -5.35 15.22 -1.89
N GLY A 453 -6.65 15.13 -2.23
CA GLY A 453 -7.18 15.52 -3.53
C GLY A 453 -6.92 14.48 -4.63
N GLN A 454 -6.87 13.20 -4.27
CA GLN A 454 -6.59 12.09 -5.19
C GLN A 454 -7.86 11.30 -5.53
N GLU A 455 -7.95 10.78 -6.75
CA GLU A 455 -9.13 10.01 -7.18
C GLU A 455 -9.22 8.66 -6.47
N ASP A 456 -8.09 7.99 -6.21
CA ASP A 456 -8.03 6.74 -5.43
C ASP A 456 -8.55 6.93 -4.00
N GLU A 457 -8.18 8.02 -3.32
CA GLU A 457 -8.74 8.36 -2.01
C GLU A 457 -10.24 8.62 -2.06
N ASN A 458 -10.72 9.36 -3.06
CA ASN A 458 -12.16 9.62 -3.20
C ASN A 458 -12.94 8.32 -3.38
N ARG A 459 -12.41 7.37 -4.16
CA ARG A 459 -12.99 6.03 -4.37
C ARG A 459 -13.02 5.23 -3.08
N VAL A 460 -11.87 5.12 -2.41
CA VAL A 460 -11.74 4.36 -1.17
C VAL A 460 -12.59 4.96 -0.07
N ASN A 461 -12.57 6.28 0.12
CA ASN A 461 -13.31 6.95 1.17
C ASN A 461 -14.81 6.69 1.06
N GLN A 462 -15.37 6.63 -0.16
CA GLN A 462 -16.78 6.26 -0.35
C GLN A 462 -17.09 4.89 0.27
N THR A 463 -16.34 3.85 -0.10
CA THR A 463 -16.50 2.50 0.46
C THR A 463 -16.22 2.47 1.97
N LEU A 464 -15.19 3.18 2.45
CA LEU A 464 -14.85 3.23 3.88
C LEU A 464 -15.96 3.88 4.72
N ILE A 465 -16.63 4.93 4.21
CA ILE A 465 -17.77 5.57 4.86
C ILE A 465 -18.96 4.61 4.91
N GLU A 466 -19.22 3.88 3.82
CA GLU A 466 -20.26 2.85 3.76
C GLU A 466 -19.98 1.73 4.76
N PHE A 467 -18.75 1.24 4.84
CA PHE A 467 -18.31 0.25 5.81
C PHE A 467 -18.45 0.74 7.26
N SER A 468 -18.05 1.98 7.54
CA SER A 468 -18.26 2.61 8.85
C SER A 468 -19.72 2.55 9.27
N ARG A 469 -20.63 2.95 8.38
CA ARG A 469 -22.09 2.94 8.66
C ARG A 469 -22.65 1.52 8.79
N LYS A 470 -22.25 0.62 7.90
CA LYS A 470 -22.72 -0.77 7.85
C LYS A 470 -22.28 -1.57 9.07
N HIS A 471 -21.05 -1.34 9.52
CA HIS A 471 -20.42 -2.11 10.59
C HIS A 471 -20.26 -1.34 11.88
N ASP A 472 -20.75 -0.11 12.02
CA ASP A 472 -20.61 0.68 13.24
C ASP A 472 -19.14 0.73 13.73
N VAL A 473 -18.25 1.20 12.85
CA VAL A 473 -16.83 1.45 13.14
C VAL A 473 -16.55 2.93 12.88
N LYS A 474 -16.05 3.64 13.88
CA LYS A 474 -15.91 5.10 13.83
C LYS A 474 -14.89 5.56 12.80
N LEU A 475 -15.21 6.64 12.10
CA LEU A 475 -14.30 7.33 11.18
C LEU A 475 -13.40 8.29 11.95
N ILE A 476 -12.16 8.44 11.51
CA ILE A 476 -11.26 9.53 11.91
C ILE A 476 -10.57 10.15 10.70
N ALA A 477 -10.32 11.46 10.75
CA ALA A 477 -9.56 12.17 9.74
C ALA A 477 -8.07 12.23 10.11
N THR A 478 -7.19 11.95 9.14
CA THR A 478 -5.75 12.13 9.27
C THR A 478 -5.16 12.69 7.97
N ASN A 479 -3.87 13.03 7.98
CA ASN A 479 -3.18 13.61 6.81
C ASN A 479 -1.81 12.96 6.50
N ASN A 480 -1.46 11.83 7.13
CA ASN A 480 -0.24 11.05 6.86
C ASN A 480 1.00 11.90 6.56
N THR A 481 1.49 12.63 7.56
CA THR A 481 2.41 13.75 7.32
C THR A 481 3.88 13.31 7.24
N TYR A 482 4.63 13.89 6.29
CA TYR A 482 6.05 13.59 6.05
C TYR A 482 6.97 14.84 6.08
N TYR A 483 6.37 16.02 6.08
CA TYR A 483 7.05 17.32 6.15
C TYR A 483 6.18 18.36 6.86
N ILE A 484 6.76 19.46 7.35
CA ILE A 484 6.01 20.42 8.19
C ILE A 484 5.19 21.39 7.34
N THR A 485 5.80 22.05 6.34
CA THR A 485 5.08 22.98 5.47
C THR A 485 5.01 22.48 4.04
N LYS A 486 4.05 22.98 3.26
CA LYS A 486 3.87 22.58 1.87
C LYS A 486 5.12 22.82 1.01
N GLU A 487 5.89 23.85 1.32
CA GLU A 487 7.14 24.20 0.63
C GLU A 487 8.25 23.15 0.82
N ASP A 488 8.22 22.41 1.93
CA ASP A 488 9.19 21.35 2.23
C ASP A 488 9.01 20.10 1.35
N ALA A 489 7.92 20.01 0.58
CA ALA A 489 7.63 18.88 -0.31
C ALA A 489 8.78 18.58 -1.28
N ASN A 490 9.49 19.60 -1.77
CA ASN A 490 10.65 19.41 -2.64
C ASN A 490 11.85 18.78 -1.90
N ALA A 491 12.11 19.18 -0.66
CA ALA A 491 13.18 18.59 0.14
C ALA A 491 12.87 17.12 0.46
N HIS A 492 11.61 16.83 0.76
CA HIS A 492 11.13 15.46 0.95
C HIS A 492 11.25 14.61 -0.33
N ASP A 493 10.88 15.14 -1.50
CA ASP A 493 11.02 14.43 -2.79
C ASP A 493 12.48 14.06 -3.08
N ILE A 494 13.42 14.96 -2.77
CA ILE A 494 14.86 14.69 -2.87
C ILE A 494 15.28 13.57 -1.90
N LEU A 495 14.75 13.55 -0.67
CA LEU A 495 15.05 12.49 0.31
C LEU A 495 14.62 11.11 -0.20
N LEU A 496 13.43 11.00 -0.82
CA LEU A 496 12.96 9.75 -1.43
C LEU A 496 13.87 9.31 -2.58
N CYS A 497 14.37 10.25 -3.40
CA CYS A 497 15.33 9.95 -4.45
C CYS A 497 16.65 9.40 -3.89
N VAL A 498 17.13 9.94 -2.76
CA VAL A 498 18.34 9.44 -2.07
C VAL A 498 18.15 8.02 -1.56
N LYS A 499 16.96 7.71 -1.01
CA LYS A 499 16.62 6.36 -0.53
C LYS A 499 16.71 5.31 -1.63
N ASP A 500 16.16 5.62 -2.80
CA ASP A 500 16.03 4.65 -3.90
C ASP A 500 17.23 4.68 -4.87
N GLY A 501 18.16 5.63 -4.69
CA GLY A 501 19.29 5.82 -5.61
C GLY A 501 18.89 6.39 -6.97
N GLU A 502 17.79 7.13 -7.01
CA GLU A 502 17.18 7.67 -8.23
C GLU A 502 17.46 9.17 -8.41
N LYS A 503 17.28 9.68 -9.64
CA LYS A 503 17.39 11.11 -9.93
C LYS A 503 16.02 11.78 -9.80
N GLN A 504 15.97 12.97 -9.21
CA GLN A 504 14.72 13.74 -9.13
C GLN A 504 14.08 14.00 -10.50
N ALA A 505 14.91 14.17 -11.55
CA ALA A 505 14.48 14.34 -12.93
C ALA A 505 13.83 13.09 -13.56
N THR A 506 14.03 11.89 -12.97
CA THR A 506 13.28 10.69 -13.35
C THR A 506 11.81 10.93 -13.01
N PRO A 507 10.86 10.68 -13.94
CA PRO A 507 9.44 10.93 -13.69
C PRO A 507 8.90 10.02 -12.58
N ILE A 508 7.97 10.55 -11.77
CA ILE A 508 7.25 9.78 -10.75
C ILE A 508 6.29 8.81 -11.45
N GLY A 509 6.29 7.55 -11.03
CA GLY A 509 5.40 6.53 -11.60
C GLY A 509 5.76 5.13 -11.11
N ARG A 510 5.27 4.11 -11.82
CA ARG A 510 5.53 2.70 -11.51
C ARG A 510 6.21 2.02 -12.69
N GLY A 511 7.12 1.08 -12.40
CA GLY A 511 7.80 0.29 -13.41
C GLY A 511 9.08 0.94 -13.96
N ARG A 512 9.60 0.37 -15.05
CA ARG A 512 10.90 0.76 -15.60
C ARG A 512 10.86 2.18 -16.16
N GLY A 513 11.86 2.99 -15.79
CA GLY A 513 11.98 4.39 -16.26
C GLY A 513 11.25 5.41 -15.38
N TYR A 514 10.61 4.94 -14.29
CA TYR A 514 9.96 5.77 -13.30
C TYR A 514 10.63 5.59 -11.93
N ARG A 515 10.46 6.58 -11.05
CA ARG A 515 10.88 6.53 -9.65
C ARG A 515 9.68 6.62 -8.70
N TYR A 516 9.91 6.25 -7.45
CA TYR A 516 8.98 6.54 -6.38
C TYR A 516 8.96 8.04 -6.04
N GLY A 517 7.79 8.52 -5.63
CA GLY A 517 7.52 9.89 -5.21
C GLY A 517 6.06 9.99 -4.75
N LEU A 518 5.75 10.98 -3.92
CA LEU A 518 4.37 11.23 -3.53
C LEU A 518 3.58 11.81 -4.73
N PRO A 519 2.29 11.49 -4.88
CA PRO A 519 1.50 11.93 -6.05
C PRO A 519 1.31 13.46 -6.13
N ASN A 520 1.38 14.15 -5.00
CA ASN A 520 1.27 15.61 -4.90
C ASN A 520 1.94 16.13 -3.60
N GLN A 521 1.72 17.42 -3.28
CA GLN A 521 2.38 18.15 -2.19
C GLN A 521 1.50 18.32 -0.94
N GLU A 522 0.46 17.50 -0.76
CA GLU A 522 -0.54 17.68 0.32
C GLU A 522 -0.17 16.96 1.63
N TYR A 523 1.02 16.38 1.75
CA TYR A 523 1.44 15.53 2.90
C TYR A 523 2.18 16.31 4.00
N TYR A 524 1.82 17.59 4.17
CA TYR A 524 2.37 18.48 5.19
C TYR A 524 1.53 18.48 6.49
N PHE A 525 2.05 19.10 7.55
CA PHE A 525 1.34 19.26 8.81
C PHE A 525 0.28 20.38 8.73
N LYS A 526 -0.91 20.04 8.21
CA LYS A 526 -2.05 20.96 8.05
C LYS A 526 -2.53 21.55 9.37
N SER A 527 -3.04 22.79 9.33
CA SER A 527 -3.69 23.43 10.47
C SER A 527 -5.01 22.75 10.84
N SER A 528 -5.52 23.08 12.03
CA SER A 528 -6.84 22.61 12.50
C SER A 528 -7.95 23.08 11.54
N GLU A 529 -7.89 24.34 11.11
CA GLU A 529 -8.85 24.95 10.17
C GLU A 529 -8.82 24.29 8.80
N GLU A 530 -7.63 24.00 8.26
CA GLU A 530 -7.49 23.29 6.99
C GLU A 530 -8.12 21.89 7.05
N MET A 531 -7.88 21.15 8.13
CA MET A 531 -8.46 19.81 8.31
C MET A 531 -9.98 19.85 8.52
N LYS A 532 -10.49 20.83 9.27
CA LYS A 532 -11.94 21.02 9.44
C LYS A 532 -12.63 21.37 8.12
N ASP A 533 -12.03 22.24 7.30
CA ASP A 533 -12.61 22.59 5.99
C ASP A 533 -12.61 21.39 5.03
N LEU A 534 -11.56 20.55 5.07
CA LEU A 534 -11.48 19.33 4.26
C LEU A 534 -12.53 18.28 4.62
N PHE A 535 -13.02 18.26 5.86
CA PHE A 535 -13.95 17.24 6.39
C PHE A 535 -15.28 17.82 6.85
N LYS A 536 -15.64 19.04 6.44
CA LYS A 536 -16.92 19.68 6.80
C LYS A 536 -18.17 18.92 6.36
N ASP A 537 -18.04 18.01 5.40
CA ASP A 537 -19.10 17.10 4.96
C ASP A 537 -19.19 15.81 5.79
N ILE A 538 -18.20 15.53 6.63
CA ILE A 538 -18.12 14.35 7.50
C ILE A 538 -17.54 14.79 8.87
N PRO A 539 -18.27 15.66 9.61
CA PRO A 539 -17.75 16.25 10.84
C PRO A 539 -17.44 15.19 11.92
N GLU A 540 -18.09 14.02 11.89
CA GLU A 540 -17.80 12.90 12.80
C GLU A 540 -16.36 12.40 12.70
N ALA A 541 -15.72 12.52 11.53
CA ALA A 541 -14.31 12.14 11.35
C ALA A 541 -13.36 13.06 12.16
N ILE A 542 -13.80 14.27 12.48
CA ILE A 542 -13.07 15.20 13.35
C ILE A 542 -13.48 14.98 14.81
N TYR A 543 -14.77 14.84 15.12
CA TYR A 543 -15.25 14.65 16.50
C TYR A 543 -14.66 13.40 17.18
N ASN A 544 -14.59 12.29 16.44
CA ASN A 544 -14.12 11.01 16.99
C ASN A 544 -12.63 11.04 17.39
N ILE A 545 -11.85 12.02 16.92
CA ILE A 545 -10.45 12.19 17.31
C ILE A 545 -10.34 12.48 18.81
N GLN A 546 -11.27 13.27 19.38
CA GLN A 546 -11.26 13.56 20.81
C GLN A 546 -11.39 12.28 21.64
N GLU A 547 -12.21 11.32 21.20
CA GLU A 547 -12.32 10.02 21.89
C GLU A 547 -11.00 9.24 21.88
N VAL A 548 -10.26 9.26 20.77
CA VAL A 548 -8.92 8.66 20.71
C VAL A 548 -8.00 9.32 21.73
N VAL A 549 -7.99 10.65 21.77
CA VAL A 549 -7.19 11.44 22.72
C VAL A 549 -7.57 11.12 24.17
N ASP A 550 -8.86 10.95 24.47
CA ASP A 550 -9.38 10.66 25.81
C ASP A 550 -9.03 9.24 26.28
N LYS A 551 -8.96 8.27 25.35
CA LYS A 551 -8.52 6.89 25.63
C LYS A 551 -7.01 6.79 25.94
N ILE A 552 -6.23 7.85 25.68
CA ILE A 552 -4.77 7.85 25.83
C ILE A 552 -4.34 8.54 27.14
N GLU A 553 -3.58 7.81 27.94
CA GLU A 553 -2.86 8.26 29.12
C GLU A 553 -1.46 8.71 28.73
N ALA A 554 -1.07 9.93 29.12
CA ALA A 554 0.30 10.41 28.97
C ALA A 554 1.23 9.73 29.97
N PHE A 555 2.42 9.32 29.53
CA PHE A 555 3.42 8.66 30.39
C PHE A 555 4.83 9.16 30.12
N GLU A 556 5.68 9.07 31.14
CA GLU A 556 7.11 9.36 31.02
C GLU A 556 7.93 8.10 30.70
N LEU A 557 8.88 8.27 29.77
CA LEU A 557 9.85 7.26 29.38
C LEU A 557 11.24 7.47 30.02
N ALA A 558 11.47 8.65 30.61
CA ALA A 558 12.63 8.86 31.45
C ALA A 558 12.60 7.87 32.63
N ARG A 559 13.77 7.33 32.95
CA ARG A 559 13.97 6.42 34.09
C ARG A 559 15.22 6.87 34.82
N ASP A 560 15.19 6.72 36.14
CA ASP A 560 16.42 6.73 36.94
C ASP A 560 17.32 5.58 36.48
N VAL A 561 18.64 5.74 36.68
CA VAL A 561 19.63 4.73 36.28
C VAL A 561 19.34 3.43 37.02
N LEU A 562 18.75 2.46 36.32
CA LEU A 562 18.54 1.10 36.82
C LEU A 562 19.86 0.34 36.71
N LEU A 563 20.66 0.37 37.77
CA LEU A 563 21.84 -0.47 37.86
C LEU A 563 21.42 -1.93 38.03
N PRO A 564 21.96 -2.89 37.25
CA PRO A 564 21.72 -4.29 37.48
C PRO A 564 22.16 -4.66 38.90
N LYS A 565 21.43 -5.56 39.55
CA LYS A 565 21.83 -6.09 40.86
C LYS A 565 23.16 -6.82 40.68
N PHE A 566 24.21 -6.33 41.33
CA PHE A 566 25.52 -6.97 41.33
C PHE A 566 25.53 -8.08 42.40
N ASP A 567 25.96 -9.27 42.01
CA ASP A 567 26.06 -10.38 42.96
C ASP A 567 27.22 -10.15 43.92
N ILE A 568 26.88 -9.98 45.21
CA ILE A 568 27.84 -9.79 46.29
C ILE A 568 27.95 -11.07 47.15
N PRO A 569 29.14 -11.37 47.72
CA PRO A 569 29.29 -12.49 48.64
C PRO A 569 28.36 -12.36 49.86
N GLU A 570 27.91 -13.50 50.41
CA GLU A 570 26.94 -13.56 51.53
C GLU A 570 27.38 -12.74 52.75
N GLU A 571 28.69 -12.70 53.04
CA GLU A 571 29.26 -11.96 54.18
C GLU A 571 29.07 -10.45 54.10
N PHE A 572 28.82 -9.90 52.91
CA PHE A 572 28.53 -8.47 52.72
C PHE A 572 27.04 -8.17 52.64
N LYS A 573 26.16 -9.17 52.54
CA LYS A 573 24.72 -8.91 52.45
C LYS A 573 24.21 -8.32 53.76
N ASN A 574 23.41 -7.26 53.66
CA ASN A 574 22.76 -6.65 54.81
C ASN A 574 21.27 -6.99 54.82
N PRO A 575 20.74 -7.66 55.88
CA PRO A 575 19.33 -8.03 55.95
C PRO A 575 18.34 -6.85 55.92
N GLU A 576 18.80 -5.63 56.23
CA GLU A 576 17.96 -4.44 56.17
C GLU A 576 17.72 -3.97 54.72
N ASP A 577 18.62 -4.30 53.79
CA ASP A 577 18.46 -3.91 52.37
C ASP A 577 17.26 -4.61 51.71
N ASP A 578 16.91 -5.83 52.14
CA ASP A 578 15.71 -6.53 51.68
C ASP A 578 14.41 -5.89 52.19
N LYS A 579 14.48 -5.08 53.26
CA LYS A 579 13.31 -4.43 53.87
C LYS A 579 13.02 -3.06 53.29
N ASP A 580 14.04 -2.28 52.97
CA ASP A 580 13.91 -0.88 52.52
C ASP A 580 14.51 -0.59 51.14
N GLY A 581 15.07 -1.60 50.47
CA GLY A 581 15.70 -1.43 49.16
C GLY A 581 17.03 -0.69 49.20
N GLY A 582 17.65 -0.58 50.38
CA GLY A 582 18.98 -0.01 50.57
C GLY A 582 20.08 -0.73 49.77
N LYS A 583 21.25 -0.09 49.71
CA LYS A 583 22.45 -0.58 49.01
C LYS A 583 23.64 -0.79 49.95
N ARG A 584 23.38 -1.10 51.22
CA ARG A 584 24.43 -1.20 52.25
C ARG A 584 25.38 -2.34 51.96
N GLY A 585 24.87 -3.48 51.52
CA GLY A 585 25.70 -4.63 51.19
C GLY A 585 26.56 -4.40 49.95
N GLU A 586 25.99 -3.85 48.88
CA GLU A 586 26.78 -3.50 47.69
C GLU A 586 27.85 -2.44 48.02
N ASN A 587 27.51 -1.43 48.83
CA ASN A 587 28.47 -0.40 49.25
C ASN A 587 29.57 -0.97 50.16
N ALA A 588 29.25 -1.89 51.06
CA ALA A 588 30.25 -2.54 51.91
C ALA A 588 31.22 -3.40 51.09
N TYR A 589 30.69 -4.14 50.10
CA TYR A 589 31.53 -4.93 49.21
C TYR A 589 32.38 -4.06 48.28
N LEU A 590 31.80 -2.98 47.74
CA LEU A 590 32.54 -1.99 46.96
C LEU A 590 33.68 -1.40 47.79
N ARG A 591 33.41 -1.01 49.05
CA ARG A 591 34.44 -0.53 49.98
C ARG A 591 35.54 -1.57 50.19
N HIS A 592 35.17 -2.83 50.46
CA HIS A 592 36.13 -3.92 50.64
C HIS A 592 37.05 -4.10 49.42
N LEU A 593 36.47 -4.18 48.20
CA LEU A 593 37.23 -4.29 46.96
C LEU A 593 38.12 -3.07 46.72
N THR A 594 37.66 -1.88 47.10
CA THR A 594 38.42 -0.64 46.96
C THR A 594 39.66 -0.65 47.87
N TYR A 595 39.51 -1.09 49.12
CA TYR A 595 40.64 -1.25 50.04
C TYR A 595 41.60 -2.34 49.58
N GLN A 596 41.11 -3.52 49.14
CA GLN A 596 41.97 -4.56 48.57
C GLN A 596 42.73 -4.09 47.32
N GLY A 597 42.09 -3.27 46.48
CA GLY A 597 42.73 -2.65 45.32
C GLY A 597 43.80 -1.64 45.73
N ALA A 598 43.53 -0.86 46.78
CA ALA A 598 44.46 0.13 47.32
C ALA A 598 45.71 -0.52 47.91
N GLU A 599 45.58 -1.61 48.68
CA GLU A 599 46.72 -2.38 49.23
C GLU A 599 47.68 -2.90 48.15
N LYS A 600 47.16 -3.19 46.95
CA LYS A 600 47.98 -3.64 45.81
C LYS A 600 48.69 -2.48 45.10
N ARG A 601 48.13 -1.28 45.15
CA ARG A 601 48.61 -0.10 44.40
C ARG A 601 49.53 0.78 45.23
N TYR A 602 49.27 0.90 46.52
CA TYR A 602 50.03 1.76 47.43
C TYR A 602 50.99 0.91 48.27
N PRO A 603 52.27 1.30 48.37
CA PRO A 603 53.23 0.62 49.25
C PRO A 603 52.80 0.66 50.73
N GLU A 604 52.13 1.75 51.13
CA GLU A 604 51.57 1.95 52.47
C GLU A 604 50.26 2.73 52.37
N LEU A 605 49.25 2.30 53.13
CA LEU A 605 47.97 3.00 53.24
C LEU A 605 48.03 4.04 54.37
N THR A 606 48.52 5.23 54.04
CA THR A 606 48.56 6.38 54.96
C THR A 606 47.15 6.86 55.33
N GLN A 607 47.05 7.64 56.40
CA GLN A 607 45.76 8.20 56.85
C GLN A 607 45.08 9.04 55.77
N ASP A 608 45.84 9.90 55.08
CA ASP A 608 45.35 10.72 53.98
C ASP A 608 44.77 9.87 52.82
N ILE A 609 45.36 8.70 52.54
CA ILE A 609 44.87 7.79 51.49
C ILE A 609 43.56 7.12 51.92
N LYS A 610 43.46 6.70 53.18
CA LYS A 610 42.23 6.08 53.73
C LYS A 610 41.08 7.08 53.78
N GLU A 611 41.34 8.30 54.22
CA GLU A 611 40.35 9.39 54.22
C GLU A 611 39.90 9.82 52.83
N ARG A 612 40.70 9.55 51.79
CA ARG A 612 40.31 9.82 50.40
C ARG A 612 39.48 8.68 49.78
N ILE A 613 39.63 7.46 50.30
CA ILE A 613 38.91 6.27 49.86
C ILE A 613 37.51 6.22 50.47
N ASP A 614 37.40 6.54 51.76
CA ASP A 614 36.12 6.69 52.47
C ASP A 614 35.40 7.98 52.05
#